data_AF-A0A3M1VSI9-F1
#
_entry.id   AF-A0A3M1VSI9-F1
#
_cell.length_a   1.000
_cell.length_b   1.000
_cell.length_c   1.000
_cell.angle_alpha   90.00
_cell.angle_beta   90.00
_cell.angle_gamma   90.00
#
_symmetry.space_group_name_H-M   'P 1'
#
loop_
_entity.id
_entity.type
_entity.pdbx_description
1 polymer ?
#
loop_
_entity_poly.entity_id
_entity_poly.type
_entity_poly.pdbx_seq_one_letter_code
_entity_poly.pdbx_strand_id
1 'polypeptide(L)'
;MQEMIRQLKAAWLSLSLKQRISLGASALMTAAAVIALVWWAKQPTWSILYTGLDPKEAQQIVQTLQARKVPLRLSEGGQTIEVPAERVDRLRIELAAQNLPTSGRFGFMSMFEQETLAQSNEMQRIRYQKALEDELAQTIEALDEVRSARVHLVLPGDRVFIDDKDIAKASVTLALAGGTAPSAQQVQAIAHIVAGAVPELSPENVAVVDTSGRVLWDGGGDGGGLVAARQIEMQSAVERDINAKVARVLEPILGPDGFVVRTTAILDFQRIKRHERQYDPDSGVLVSEQKRKEKTRRGAAGARGVPGTGSNLPGGAGGAAAGESEQSDSVDQTSNFEYSVVEKTVEEPQGRIRRLSVAVLVNEKPSSDGDGATTEPRSEEELARIEELVKAAISFDEERGDQVTVEQAPFVPKPKVEPSRRFAPRKWLPLVKYPALVVALLLVFLLFYRPMVATVREALREAARAAAPAPAEGSASLEAPLQIGPPSRVEILRQSFHKAALEEPEGMAQTLRVWLHESKGQD
;
A
#
# COMPACT_ATOMS: atom_id res chain seq x y z
N MET A 1 -29.14 -25.74 -73.63
CA MET A 1 -29.61 -25.63 -72.23
C MET A 1 -31.01 -26.20 -72.03
N GLN A 2 -31.97 -25.95 -72.95
CA GLN A 2 -33.35 -26.46 -72.83
C GLN A 2 -33.49 -27.98 -73.09
N GLU A 3 -32.73 -28.58 -74.02
CA GLU A 3 -32.65 -30.05 -74.18
C GLU A 3 -32.16 -30.74 -72.89
N MET A 4 -31.12 -30.18 -72.26
CA MET A 4 -30.47 -30.75 -71.07
C MET A 4 -31.42 -30.74 -69.86
N ILE A 5 -32.23 -29.68 -69.71
CA ILE A 5 -33.26 -29.57 -68.67
C ILE A 5 -34.42 -30.54 -68.94
N ARG A 6 -34.77 -30.80 -70.20
CA ARG A 6 -35.79 -31.81 -70.56
C ARG A 6 -35.32 -33.23 -70.30
N GLN A 7 -34.07 -33.57 -70.65
CA GLN A 7 -33.49 -34.88 -70.37
C GLN A 7 -33.33 -35.13 -68.86
N LEU A 8 -32.94 -34.10 -68.08
CA LEU A 8 -32.92 -34.16 -66.62
C LEU A 8 -34.33 -34.32 -66.02
N LYS A 9 -35.35 -33.64 -66.55
CA LYS A 9 -36.74 -33.80 -66.10
C LYS A 9 -37.32 -35.17 -66.46
N ALA A 10 -37.04 -35.69 -67.64
CA ALA A 10 -37.50 -37.00 -68.10
C ALA A 10 -36.83 -38.14 -67.31
N ALA A 11 -35.52 -38.03 -67.04
CA ALA A 11 -34.80 -38.93 -66.14
C ALA A 11 -35.35 -38.81 -64.71
N TRP A 12 -35.58 -37.60 -64.20
CA TRP A 12 -36.17 -37.41 -62.86
C TRP A 12 -37.58 -38.01 -62.75
N LEU A 13 -38.38 -37.97 -63.83
CA LEU A 13 -39.74 -38.52 -63.88
C LEU A 13 -39.81 -40.04 -64.09
N SER A 14 -38.74 -40.71 -64.52
CA SER A 14 -38.68 -42.17 -64.68
C SER A 14 -38.16 -42.91 -63.44
N LEU A 15 -37.61 -42.20 -62.45
CA LEU A 15 -37.18 -42.78 -61.18
C LEU A 15 -38.36 -43.01 -60.22
N SER A 16 -38.33 -44.15 -59.51
CA SER A 16 -39.32 -44.48 -58.47
C SER A 16 -39.31 -43.44 -57.34
N LEU A 17 -40.45 -43.26 -56.64
CA LEU A 17 -40.59 -42.26 -55.57
C LEU A 17 -39.50 -42.39 -54.49
N LYS A 18 -39.10 -43.63 -54.18
CA LYS A 18 -38.02 -43.93 -53.23
C LYS A 18 -36.64 -43.46 -53.73
N GLN A 19 -36.35 -43.60 -55.02
CA GLN A 19 -35.07 -43.17 -55.61
C GLN A 19 -34.96 -41.65 -55.75
N ARG A 20 -36.05 -40.92 -55.99
CA ARG A 20 -36.03 -39.44 -56.01
C ARG A 20 -35.76 -38.84 -54.64
N ILE A 21 -36.34 -39.44 -53.60
CA ILE A 21 -36.10 -39.02 -52.22
C ILE A 21 -34.64 -39.31 -51.83
N SER A 22 -34.07 -40.47 -52.20
CA SER A 22 -32.67 -40.78 -51.89
C SER A 22 -31.67 -39.90 -52.66
N LEU A 23 -31.93 -39.56 -53.93
CA LEU A 23 -31.08 -38.67 -54.72
C LEU A 23 -31.18 -37.21 -54.28
N GLY A 24 -32.38 -36.76 -53.88
CA GLY A 24 -32.58 -35.45 -53.25
C GLY A 24 -31.86 -35.37 -51.89
N ALA A 25 -31.95 -36.41 -51.07
CA ALA A 25 -31.28 -36.48 -49.78
C ALA A 25 -29.75 -36.51 -49.90
N SER A 26 -29.19 -37.24 -50.87
CA SER A 26 -27.74 -37.29 -51.08
C SER A 26 -27.18 -35.94 -51.55
N ALA A 27 -27.84 -35.27 -52.49
CA ALA A 27 -27.43 -33.93 -52.93
C ALA A 27 -27.48 -32.89 -51.79
N LEU A 28 -28.49 -33.00 -50.91
CA LEU A 28 -28.64 -32.12 -49.75
C LEU A 28 -27.57 -32.42 -48.68
N MET A 29 -27.22 -33.69 -48.47
CA MET A 29 -26.10 -34.10 -47.61
C MET A 29 -24.75 -33.61 -48.11
N THR A 30 -24.49 -33.69 -49.42
CA THR A 30 -23.24 -33.17 -50.00
C THR A 30 -23.15 -31.65 -49.86
N ALA A 31 -24.25 -30.93 -50.13
CA ALA A 31 -24.31 -29.50 -49.92
C ALA A 31 -24.07 -29.13 -48.44
N ALA A 32 -24.68 -29.86 -47.50
CA ALA A 32 -24.48 -29.68 -46.06
C ALA A 32 -23.03 -29.95 -45.64
N ALA A 33 -22.39 -31.00 -46.18
CA ALA A 33 -21.00 -31.34 -45.91
C ALA A 33 -20.03 -30.25 -46.41
N VAL A 34 -20.27 -29.71 -47.62
CA VAL A 34 -19.46 -28.60 -48.17
C VAL A 34 -19.64 -27.33 -47.33
N ILE A 35 -20.87 -27.01 -46.91
CA ILE A 35 -21.13 -25.87 -46.03
C ILE A 35 -20.43 -26.07 -44.68
N ALA A 36 -20.49 -27.27 -44.10
CA ALA A 36 -19.81 -27.59 -42.84
C ALA A 36 -18.29 -27.47 -42.96
N LEU A 37 -17.70 -27.93 -44.08
CA LEU A 37 -16.27 -27.82 -44.34
C LEU A 37 -15.82 -26.36 -44.49
N VAL A 38 -16.57 -25.54 -45.23
CA VAL A 38 -16.28 -24.10 -45.39
C VAL A 38 -16.44 -23.37 -44.07
N TRP A 39 -17.40 -23.76 -43.23
CA TRP A 39 -17.60 -23.18 -41.91
C TRP A 39 -16.48 -23.56 -40.94
N TRP A 40 -15.99 -24.80 -41.01
CA TRP A 40 -14.85 -25.27 -40.23
C TRP A 40 -13.54 -24.59 -40.65
N ALA A 41 -13.30 -24.41 -41.95
CA ALA A 41 -12.11 -23.74 -42.48
C ALA A 41 -12.06 -22.23 -42.17
N LYS A 42 -13.19 -21.60 -41.84
CA LYS A 42 -13.28 -20.18 -41.47
C LYS A 42 -13.06 -19.90 -39.98
N GLN A 43 -12.70 -20.90 -39.17
CA GLN A 43 -12.39 -20.70 -37.76
C GLN A 43 -11.07 -19.92 -37.59
N PRO A 44 -11.05 -18.79 -36.85
CA PRO A 44 -9.84 -18.00 -36.67
C PRO A 44 -8.79 -18.75 -35.84
N THR A 45 -7.53 -18.71 -36.27
CA THR A 45 -6.38 -19.20 -35.50
C THR A 45 -6.01 -18.18 -34.42
N TRP A 46 -6.06 -18.60 -33.16
CA TRP A 46 -5.74 -17.76 -32.00
C TRP A 46 -4.23 -17.70 -31.77
N SER A 47 -3.77 -16.55 -31.35
CA SER A 47 -2.36 -16.28 -31.08
C SER A 47 -2.23 -15.27 -29.95
N ILE A 48 -1.13 -15.37 -29.22
CA ILE A 48 -0.93 -14.61 -27.99
C ILE A 48 -0.49 -13.18 -28.33
N LEU A 49 -1.27 -12.20 -27.88
CA LEU A 49 -0.94 -10.78 -28.02
C LEU A 49 0.04 -10.35 -26.93
N TYR A 50 -0.34 -10.59 -25.67
CA TYR A 50 0.42 -10.31 -24.44
C TYR A 50 0.15 -11.39 -23.38
N THR A 51 1.14 -11.63 -22.52
CA THR A 51 1.10 -12.53 -21.36
C THR A 51 1.51 -11.77 -20.09
N GLY A 52 1.10 -12.27 -18.92
CA GLY A 52 1.54 -11.73 -17.63
C GLY A 52 1.08 -10.29 -17.35
N LEU A 53 -0.10 -9.92 -17.85
CA LEU A 53 -0.67 -8.59 -17.67
C LEU A 53 -1.24 -8.41 -16.26
N ASP A 54 -1.04 -7.22 -15.67
CA ASP A 54 -1.76 -6.80 -14.47
C ASP A 54 -3.28 -6.75 -14.74
N PRO A 55 -4.15 -7.16 -13.79
CA PRO A 55 -5.60 -7.17 -13.99
C PRO A 55 -6.18 -5.83 -14.47
N LYS A 56 -5.62 -4.70 -14.03
CA LYS A 56 -6.06 -3.35 -14.43
C LYS A 56 -5.69 -3.04 -15.89
N GLU A 57 -4.51 -3.47 -16.31
CA GLU A 57 -4.03 -3.27 -17.69
C GLU A 57 -4.70 -4.23 -18.67
N ALA A 58 -4.88 -5.49 -18.27
CA ALA A 58 -5.67 -6.45 -19.01
C ALA A 58 -7.08 -5.89 -19.29
N GLN A 59 -7.71 -5.24 -18.30
CA GLN A 59 -9.01 -4.60 -18.47
C GLN A 59 -8.98 -3.44 -19.48
N GLN A 60 -7.94 -2.60 -19.47
CA GLN A 60 -7.80 -1.47 -20.42
C GLN A 60 -7.56 -1.96 -21.86
N ILE A 61 -6.70 -2.97 -22.03
CA ILE A 61 -6.43 -3.59 -23.33
C ILE A 61 -7.69 -4.26 -23.86
N VAL A 62 -8.42 -5.01 -23.02
CA VAL A 62 -9.70 -5.64 -23.37
C VAL A 62 -10.73 -4.59 -23.80
N GLN A 63 -10.90 -3.49 -23.07
CA GLN A 63 -11.82 -2.41 -23.45
C GLN A 63 -11.47 -1.80 -24.81
N THR A 64 -10.18 -1.57 -25.06
CA THR A 64 -9.69 -1.00 -26.32
C THR A 64 -9.93 -1.95 -27.49
N LEU A 65 -9.67 -3.25 -27.30
CA LEU A 65 -9.92 -4.29 -28.30
C LEU A 65 -11.42 -4.48 -28.57
N GLN A 66 -12.26 -4.42 -27.53
CA GLN A 66 -13.73 -4.50 -27.64
C GLN A 66 -14.31 -3.29 -28.37
N ALA A 67 -13.85 -2.07 -28.06
CA ALA A 67 -14.28 -0.84 -28.74
C ALA A 67 -14.02 -0.92 -30.25
N ARG A 68 -12.93 -1.58 -30.65
CA ARG A 68 -12.55 -1.82 -32.06
C ARG A 68 -13.15 -3.08 -32.67
N LYS A 69 -14.02 -3.79 -31.94
CA LYS A 69 -14.69 -5.03 -32.39
C LYS A 69 -13.70 -6.11 -32.81
N VAL A 70 -12.55 -6.19 -32.13
CA VAL A 70 -11.58 -7.26 -32.35
C VAL A 70 -12.02 -8.49 -31.52
N PRO A 71 -12.16 -9.68 -32.13
CA PRO A 71 -12.44 -10.90 -31.38
C PRO A 71 -11.26 -11.20 -30.44
N LEU A 72 -11.56 -11.42 -29.16
CA LEU A 72 -10.57 -11.67 -28.12
C LEU A 72 -10.92 -12.93 -27.34
N ARG A 73 -9.89 -13.64 -26.88
CA ARG A 73 -10.02 -14.76 -25.96
C ARG A 73 -9.09 -14.52 -24.78
N LEU A 74 -9.63 -14.73 -23.58
CA LEU A 74 -8.89 -14.61 -22.33
C LEU A 74 -8.47 -16.01 -21.90
N SER A 75 -7.18 -16.17 -21.61
CA SER A 75 -6.60 -17.41 -21.06
C SER A 75 -5.96 -17.11 -19.71
N GLU A 76 -5.70 -18.15 -18.92
CA GLU A 76 -5.01 -18.07 -17.60
C GLU A 76 -5.60 -17.00 -16.66
N GLY A 77 -6.91 -17.07 -16.41
CA GLY A 77 -7.56 -16.17 -15.44
C GLY A 77 -7.61 -14.69 -15.86
N GLY A 78 -7.34 -14.36 -17.13
CA GLY A 78 -7.41 -12.99 -17.67
C GLY A 78 -6.07 -12.27 -17.77
N GLN A 79 -4.95 -12.94 -17.46
CA GLN A 79 -3.60 -12.38 -17.58
C GLN A 79 -2.99 -12.57 -18.98
N THR A 80 -3.59 -13.43 -19.80
CA THR A 80 -3.16 -13.70 -21.18
C THR A 80 -4.28 -13.35 -22.16
N ILE A 81 -3.97 -12.46 -23.12
CA ILE A 81 -4.92 -11.99 -24.14
C ILE A 81 -4.53 -12.59 -25.49
N GLU A 82 -5.46 -13.33 -26.09
CA GLU A 82 -5.31 -13.95 -27.40
C GLU A 82 -6.19 -13.25 -28.44
N VAL A 83 -5.64 -13.06 -29.63
CA VAL A 83 -6.31 -12.43 -30.79
C VAL A 83 -6.02 -13.24 -32.06
N PRO A 84 -6.78 -13.07 -33.16
CA PRO A 84 -6.49 -13.75 -34.42
C PRO A 84 -5.06 -13.47 -34.92
N ALA A 85 -4.35 -14.51 -35.35
CA ALA A 85 -2.96 -14.46 -35.80
C ALA A 85 -2.68 -13.39 -36.86
N GLU A 86 -3.64 -13.17 -37.76
CA GLU A 86 -3.54 -12.18 -38.84
C GLU A 86 -3.44 -10.72 -38.35
N ARG A 87 -3.80 -10.44 -37.07
CA ARG A 87 -3.90 -9.07 -36.54
C ARG A 87 -2.94 -8.75 -35.41
N VAL A 88 -2.14 -9.71 -34.94
CA VAL A 88 -1.26 -9.53 -33.76
C VAL A 88 -0.31 -8.35 -33.93
N ASP A 89 0.50 -8.36 -34.98
CA ASP A 89 1.56 -7.36 -35.15
C ASP A 89 1.00 -5.96 -35.32
N ARG A 90 -0.10 -5.84 -36.08
CA ARG A 90 -0.83 -4.59 -36.24
C ARG A 90 -1.38 -4.09 -34.91
N LEU A 91 -2.00 -4.96 -34.12
CA LEU A 91 -2.56 -4.60 -32.81
C LEU A 91 -1.46 -4.21 -31.81
N ARG A 92 -0.28 -4.83 -31.86
CA ARG A 92 0.87 -4.43 -31.03
C ARG A 92 1.34 -3.02 -31.34
N ILE A 93 1.48 -2.68 -32.62
CA ILE A 93 1.87 -1.33 -33.04
C ILE A 93 0.79 -0.31 -32.60
N GLU A 94 -0.49 -0.65 -32.74
CA GLU A 94 -1.60 0.23 -32.40
C GLU A 94 -1.77 0.42 -30.88
N LEU A 95 -1.51 -0.60 -30.07
CA LEU A 95 -1.56 -0.52 -28.60
C LEU A 95 -0.31 0.20 -28.05
N ALA A 96 0.86 -0.02 -28.67
CA ALA A 96 2.07 0.72 -28.34
C ALA A 96 1.90 2.23 -28.59
N ALA A 97 1.20 2.63 -29.65
CA ALA A 97 0.86 4.04 -29.91
C ALA A 97 -0.02 4.68 -28.82
N GLN A 98 -0.68 3.86 -27.98
CA GLN A 98 -1.49 4.29 -26.85
C GLN A 98 -0.77 4.09 -25.51
N ASN A 99 0.54 3.80 -25.51
CA ASN A 99 1.34 3.46 -24.32
C ASN A 99 0.80 2.26 -23.53
N LEU A 100 0.19 1.29 -24.22
CA LEU A 100 -0.26 0.02 -23.65
C LEU A 100 0.62 -1.14 -24.17
N PRO A 101 1.05 -2.07 -23.31
CA PRO A 101 0.87 -2.10 -21.85
C PRO A 101 1.78 -1.08 -21.13
N THR A 102 1.28 -0.48 -20.05
CA THR A 102 2.03 0.46 -19.21
C THR A 102 3.03 -0.28 -18.31
N SER A 103 2.75 -1.55 -17.99
CA SER A 103 3.61 -2.47 -17.21
C SER A 103 4.73 -3.13 -18.02
N GLY A 104 5.06 -2.61 -19.21
CA GLY A 104 6.22 -3.05 -19.98
C GLY A 104 7.50 -2.89 -19.15
N ARG A 105 7.82 -3.90 -18.33
CA ARG A 105 9.04 -4.04 -17.52
C ARG A 105 10.23 -4.22 -18.46
N PHE A 106 10.63 -3.14 -19.12
CA PHE A 106 12.03 -2.85 -19.37
C PHE A 106 12.48 -1.91 -18.25
N GLY A 107 12.43 -2.38 -17.01
CA GLY A 107 13.07 -1.68 -15.91
C GLY A 107 14.58 -1.80 -16.06
N PHE A 108 15.34 -0.82 -15.59
CA PHE A 108 16.81 -0.84 -15.52
C PHE A 108 17.37 -2.22 -15.09
N MET A 109 16.66 -2.92 -14.20
CA MET A 109 17.04 -4.25 -13.69
C MET A 109 16.94 -5.41 -14.67
N SER A 110 16.07 -5.39 -15.68
CA SER A 110 15.98 -6.49 -16.65
C SER A 110 17.23 -6.58 -17.54
N MET A 111 18.07 -5.53 -17.55
CA MET A 111 19.40 -5.55 -18.16
C MET A 111 20.46 -6.24 -17.28
N PHE A 112 20.24 -6.30 -15.95
CA PHE A 112 21.18 -6.88 -14.98
C PHE A 112 20.77 -8.27 -14.46
N GLU A 113 19.57 -8.77 -14.81
CA GLU A 113 19.06 -10.10 -14.45
C GLU A 113 19.74 -11.25 -15.23
N GLN A 114 20.60 -10.96 -16.20
CA GLN A 114 21.39 -11.99 -16.87
C GLN A 114 22.37 -12.61 -15.87
N GLU A 115 22.20 -13.90 -15.58
CA GLU A 115 23.11 -14.69 -14.74
C GLU A 115 24.47 -14.84 -15.45
N THR A 116 25.30 -13.80 -15.39
CA THR A 116 26.67 -13.86 -15.86
C THR A 116 27.54 -14.46 -14.77
N LEU A 117 28.35 -15.46 -15.11
CA LEU A 117 29.27 -16.18 -14.21
C LEU A 117 30.34 -15.27 -13.54
N ALA A 118 30.46 -14.01 -13.96
CA ALA A 118 31.32 -13.00 -13.35
C ALA A 118 30.46 -11.86 -12.77
N GLN A 119 30.25 -11.86 -11.45
CA GLN A 119 29.60 -10.75 -10.74
C GLN A 119 30.66 -9.77 -10.23
N SER A 120 30.47 -8.46 -10.47
CA SER A 120 31.30 -7.41 -9.88
C SER A 120 30.75 -7.03 -8.49
N ASN A 121 31.63 -6.53 -7.62
CA ASN A 121 31.24 -6.03 -6.28
C ASN A 121 30.14 -4.95 -6.38
N GLU A 122 30.18 -4.11 -7.42
CA GLU A 122 29.17 -3.06 -7.64
C GLU A 122 27.79 -3.66 -7.99
N MET A 123 27.74 -4.72 -8.81
CA MET A 123 26.48 -5.40 -9.10
C MET A 123 25.88 -6.07 -7.85
N GLN A 124 26.72 -6.66 -6.99
CA GLN A 124 26.26 -7.22 -5.72
C GLN A 124 25.67 -6.13 -4.81
N ARG A 125 26.30 -4.96 -4.75
CA ARG A 125 25.82 -3.81 -3.98
C ARG A 125 24.48 -3.28 -4.49
N ILE A 126 24.32 -3.11 -5.80
CA ILE A 126 23.04 -2.68 -6.41
C ILE A 126 21.93 -3.70 -6.11
N ARG A 127 22.22 -5.00 -6.21
CA ARG A 127 21.26 -6.07 -5.88
C ARG A 127 20.87 -6.05 -4.40
N TYR A 128 21.85 -5.90 -3.51
CA TYR A 128 21.60 -5.79 -2.08
C TYR A 128 20.74 -4.57 -1.74
N GLN A 129 21.07 -3.39 -2.29
CA GLN A 129 20.28 -2.18 -2.11
C GLN A 129 18.84 -2.39 -2.59
N LYS A 130 18.65 -2.95 -3.79
CA LYS A 130 17.32 -3.22 -4.31
C LYS A 130 16.51 -4.16 -3.42
N ALA A 131 17.14 -5.25 -2.97
CA ALA A 131 16.49 -6.21 -2.08
C ALA A 131 16.04 -5.54 -0.78
N LEU A 132 16.87 -4.66 -0.22
CA LEU A 132 16.54 -3.89 0.97
C LEU A 132 15.38 -2.90 0.72
N GLU A 133 15.37 -2.22 -0.44
CA GLU A 133 14.26 -1.35 -0.84
C GLU A 133 12.93 -2.11 -0.98
N ASP A 134 12.95 -3.33 -1.55
CA ASP A 134 11.76 -4.17 -1.71
C ASP A 134 11.26 -4.72 -0.37
N GLU A 135 12.15 -5.22 0.49
CA GLU A 135 11.79 -5.70 1.84
C GLU A 135 11.19 -4.58 2.70
N LEU A 136 11.77 -3.38 2.62
CA LEU A 136 11.22 -2.21 3.31
C LEU A 136 9.86 -1.81 2.75
N ALA A 137 9.70 -1.81 1.43
CA ALA A 137 8.41 -1.54 0.81
C ALA A 137 7.35 -2.55 1.28
N GLN A 138 7.66 -3.84 1.26
CA GLN A 138 6.76 -4.91 1.69
C GLN A 138 6.41 -4.81 3.18
N THR A 139 7.37 -4.42 4.02
CA THR A 139 7.14 -4.19 5.46
C THR A 139 6.18 -3.02 5.70
N ILE A 140 6.31 -1.94 4.93
CA ILE A 140 5.44 -0.75 5.06
C ILE A 140 4.04 -1.04 4.49
N GLU A 141 3.94 -1.84 3.43
CA GLU A 141 2.68 -2.30 2.84
C GLU A 141 1.88 -3.23 3.76
N ALA A 142 2.50 -3.81 4.79
CA ALA A 142 1.79 -4.58 5.81
C ALA A 142 0.92 -3.71 6.74
N LEU A 143 1.02 -2.37 6.67
CA LEU A 143 0.19 -1.45 7.43
C LEU A 143 -1.16 -1.24 6.73
N ASP A 144 -2.26 -1.33 7.47
CA ASP A 144 -3.63 -1.28 6.94
C ASP A 144 -3.94 -0.01 6.10
N GLU A 145 -3.35 1.13 6.47
CA GLU A 145 -3.54 2.42 5.80
C GLU A 145 -2.70 2.58 4.51
N VAL A 146 -1.77 1.66 4.24
CA VAL A 146 -0.87 1.72 3.09
C VAL A 146 -1.30 0.67 2.06
N ARG A 147 -1.70 1.13 0.86
CA ARG A 147 -2.01 0.24 -0.26
C ARG A 147 -0.77 -0.23 -0.99
N SER A 148 0.19 0.67 -1.19
CA SER A 148 1.47 0.36 -1.82
C SER A 148 2.53 1.34 -1.33
N ALA A 149 3.77 0.88 -1.18
CA ALA A 149 4.90 1.71 -0.78
C ALA A 149 6.02 1.60 -1.81
N ARG A 150 6.78 2.69 -1.97
CA ARG A 150 8.01 2.69 -2.76
C ARG A 150 9.10 3.35 -1.94
N VAL A 151 10.18 2.63 -1.72
CA VAL A 151 11.33 3.10 -0.96
C VAL A 151 12.51 3.29 -1.93
N HIS A 152 13.17 4.43 -1.81
CA HIS A 152 14.42 4.72 -2.50
C HIS A 152 15.48 5.02 -1.47
N LEU A 153 16.57 4.26 -1.50
CA LEU A 153 17.70 4.43 -0.60
C LEU A 153 18.89 5.06 -1.32
N VAL A 154 19.61 5.91 -0.61
CA VAL A 154 20.92 6.40 -1.01
C VAL A 154 21.89 5.95 0.06
N LEU A 155 22.66 4.91 -0.25
CA LEU A 155 23.67 4.36 0.64
C LEU A 155 25.03 5.02 0.35
N PRO A 156 25.79 5.43 1.38
CA PRO A 156 27.12 5.98 1.17
C PRO A 156 28.06 4.94 0.55
N GLY A 157 29.01 5.40 -0.26
CA GLY A 157 30.00 4.55 -0.90
C GLY A 157 31.23 4.34 -0.01
N ASP A 158 31.84 3.16 -0.12
CA ASP A 158 33.10 2.86 0.55
C ASP A 158 34.24 3.66 -0.11
N ARG A 159 34.62 4.80 0.48
CA ARG A 159 35.79 5.57 0.05
C ARG A 159 36.91 5.40 1.07
N VAL A 160 38.09 5.01 0.58
CA VAL A 160 39.27 4.75 1.43
C VAL A 160 40.00 6.06 1.79
N PHE A 161 39.71 7.16 1.08
CA PHE A 161 40.33 8.46 1.30
C PHE A 161 39.31 9.58 1.04
N ILE A 162 38.87 10.27 2.10
CA ILE A 162 38.24 11.60 2.22
C ILE A 162 37.48 11.63 3.56
N ASP A 163 37.66 12.67 4.38
CA ASP A 163 37.02 12.83 5.70
C ASP A 163 35.53 13.20 5.63
N ASP A 164 35.02 13.56 4.45
CA ASP A 164 33.58 13.77 4.20
C ASP A 164 32.89 12.44 3.91
N LYS A 165 32.31 11.84 4.96
CA LYS A 165 31.38 10.72 4.83
C LYS A 165 30.08 11.22 4.19
N ASP A 166 29.72 10.67 3.04
CA ASP A 166 28.36 10.82 2.50
C ASP A 166 27.36 10.29 3.54
N ILE A 167 26.26 11.01 3.79
CA ILE A 167 25.21 10.55 4.72
C ILE A 167 24.18 9.71 3.98
N ALA A 168 23.72 8.62 4.61
CA ALA A 168 22.64 7.82 4.06
C ALA A 168 21.33 8.63 4.03
N LYS A 169 20.53 8.48 2.98
CA LYS A 169 19.23 9.13 2.83
C LYS A 169 18.18 8.17 2.33
N ALA A 170 16.92 8.43 2.65
CA ALA A 170 15.79 7.64 2.15
C ALA A 170 14.61 8.52 1.74
N SER A 171 13.92 8.09 0.68
CA SER A 171 12.64 8.67 0.26
C SER A 171 11.60 7.57 0.17
N VAL A 172 10.50 7.73 0.89
CA VAL A 172 9.39 6.79 0.96
C VAL A 172 8.16 7.44 0.33
N THR A 173 7.63 6.83 -0.72
CA THR A 173 6.37 7.24 -1.34
C THR A 173 5.28 6.26 -0.96
N LEU A 174 4.19 6.76 -0.39
CA LEU A 174 3.04 5.96 0.06
C LEU A 174 1.84 6.21 -0.85
N ALA A 175 1.17 5.13 -1.27
CA ALA A 175 -0.19 5.20 -1.79
C ALA A 175 -1.15 4.75 -0.68
N LEU A 176 -2.03 5.64 -0.24
CA LEU A 176 -2.89 5.39 0.91
C LEU A 176 -4.15 4.60 0.56
N ALA A 177 -4.57 3.72 1.46
CA ALA A 177 -5.82 2.99 1.38
C ALA A 177 -6.99 3.87 1.87
N GLY A 178 -7.98 4.14 1.01
CA GLY A 178 -9.29 4.61 1.45
C GLY A 178 -9.46 6.10 1.80
N GLY A 179 -8.63 7.02 1.27
CA GLY A 179 -8.83 8.47 1.45
C GLY A 179 -8.64 8.99 2.88
N THR A 180 -8.31 8.12 3.82
CA THR A 180 -7.94 8.47 5.20
C THR A 180 -6.43 8.67 5.24
N ALA A 181 -5.98 9.77 5.86
CA ALA A 181 -4.55 10.04 6.02
C ALA A 181 -3.99 9.20 7.19
N PRO A 182 -2.77 8.65 7.07
CA PRO A 182 -2.12 7.97 8.18
C PRO A 182 -1.90 8.96 9.33
N SER A 183 -2.00 8.47 10.57
CA SER A 183 -1.74 9.29 11.75
C SER A 183 -0.28 9.74 11.80
N ALA A 184 0.00 10.88 12.45
CA ALA A 184 1.37 11.37 12.61
C ALA A 184 2.29 10.34 13.28
N GLN A 185 1.76 9.54 14.21
CA GLN A 185 2.47 8.46 14.88
C GLN A 185 2.83 7.32 13.92
N GLN A 186 1.93 6.93 13.01
CA GLN A 186 2.21 5.91 11.99
C GLN A 186 3.28 6.38 11.00
N VAL A 187 3.19 7.63 10.54
CA VAL A 187 4.21 8.18 9.62
C VAL A 187 5.58 8.25 10.31
N GLN A 188 5.62 8.66 11.57
CA GLN A 188 6.85 8.63 12.38
C GLN A 188 7.38 7.20 12.54
N ALA A 189 6.52 6.22 12.81
CA ALA A 189 6.93 4.82 12.91
C ALA A 189 7.55 4.32 11.59
N ILE A 190 6.97 4.67 10.43
CA ILE A 190 7.53 4.33 9.12
C ILE A 190 8.95 4.92 8.97
N ALA A 191 9.15 6.19 9.33
CA ALA A 191 10.48 6.81 9.26
C ALA A 191 11.51 6.12 10.17
N HIS A 192 11.11 5.72 11.38
CA HIS A 192 12.00 5.00 12.30
C HIS A 192 12.29 3.56 11.85
N ILE A 193 11.33 2.85 11.24
CA ILE A 193 11.55 1.51 10.69
C ILE A 193 12.60 1.58 9.57
N VAL A 194 12.45 2.53 8.65
CA VAL A 194 13.40 2.71 7.53
C VAL A 194 14.78 3.11 8.05
N ALA A 195 14.87 4.06 8.98
CA ALA A 195 16.12 4.47 9.58
C ALA A 195 16.82 3.32 10.34
N GLY A 196 16.06 2.53 11.11
CA GLY A 196 16.60 1.40 11.87
C GLY A 196 17.09 0.23 11.00
N ALA A 197 16.58 0.10 9.78
CA ALA A 197 16.95 -0.97 8.86
C ALA A 197 18.17 -0.66 7.98
N VAL A 198 18.60 0.61 7.92
CA VAL A 198 19.68 1.06 7.03
C VAL A 198 20.85 1.60 7.84
N PRO A 199 22.08 1.10 7.63
CA PRO A 199 23.26 1.61 8.31
C PRO A 199 23.47 3.11 8.06
N GLU A 200 23.86 3.84 9.11
CA GLU A 200 24.18 5.28 9.04
C GLU A 200 23.01 6.17 8.54
N LEU A 201 21.77 5.66 8.56
CA LEU A 201 20.56 6.43 8.24
C LEU A 201 19.89 6.90 9.53
N SER A 202 19.86 8.21 9.76
CA SER A 202 19.06 8.79 10.85
C SER A 202 17.62 9.07 10.39
N PRO A 203 16.61 9.03 11.29
CA PRO A 203 15.20 9.31 10.96
C PRO A 203 14.97 10.71 10.37
N GLU A 204 15.91 11.63 10.62
CA GLU A 204 15.92 12.99 10.07
C GLU A 204 16.26 13.06 8.58
N ASN A 205 16.90 12.02 8.04
CA ASN A 205 17.27 11.90 6.64
C ASN A 205 16.28 11.02 5.84
N VAL A 206 15.10 10.76 6.42
CA VAL A 206 14.00 10.04 5.77
C VAL A 206 12.90 11.03 5.42
N ALA A 207 12.52 11.10 4.16
CA ALA A 207 11.34 11.84 3.71
C ALA A 207 10.21 10.87 3.36
N VAL A 208 9.01 11.13 3.88
CA VAL A 208 7.80 10.35 3.58
C VAL A 208 6.79 11.24 2.89
N VAL A 209 6.35 10.82 1.70
CA VAL A 209 5.42 11.57 0.84
C VAL A 209 4.27 10.69 0.39
N ASP A 210 3.09 11.28 0.19
CA ASP A 210 1.96 10.61 -0.44
C ASP A 210 2.02 10.77 -1.98
N THR A 211 1.42 9.85 -2.71
CA THR A 211 1.16 9.92 -4.17
C THR A 211 0.49 11.23 -4.64
N SER A 212 -0.19 11.94 -3.75
CA SER A 212 -0.77 13.27 -4.01
C SER A 212 0.25 14.43 -3.99
N GLY A 213 1.52 14.15 -3.65
CA GLY A 213 2.58 15.15 -3.50
C GLY A 213 2.60 15.83 -2.12
N ARG A 214 1.77 15.39 -1.17
CA ARG A 214 1.78 15.88 0.21
C ARG A 214 2.94 15.26 0.99
N VAL A 215 3.79 16.10 1.58
CA VAL A 215 4.82 15.67 2.52
C VAL A 215 4.15 15.27 3.84
N LEU A 216 4.37 14.03 4.27
CA LEU A 216 3.86 13.48 5.52
C LEU A 216 4.92 13.56 6.64
N TRP A 217 6.19 13.47 6.27
CA TRP A 217 7.35 13.59 7.17
C TRP A 217 8.58 14.07 6.39
N ASP A 218 9.35 15.01 6.93
CA ASP A 218 10.56 15.58 6.30
C ASP A 218 11.81 15.46 7.18
N GLY A 219 11.78 14.58 8.18
CA GLY A 219 12.92 14.35 9.08
C GLY A 219 12.69 14.78 10.53
N GLY A 220 11.51 15.27 10.88
CA GLY A 220 11.19 15.62 12.27
C GLY A 220 12.00 16.80 12.84
N GLY A 221 12.99 17.31 12.09
CA GLY A 221 13.66 18.58 12.30
C GLY A 221 12.78 19.75 11.85
N ASP A 222 13.15 20.96 12.28
CA ASP A 222 12.45 22.23 12.05
C ASP A 222 12.37 22.64 10.56
N GLY A 223 11.72 21.83 9.73
CA GLY A 223 11.20 22.28 8.45
C GLY A 223 10.16 23.35 8.74
N GLY A 224 10.52 24.63 8.55
CA GLY A 224 9.71 25.78 8.99
C GLY A 224 8.25 25.77 8.54
N GLY A 225 7.92 25.08 7.44
CA GLY A 225 6.54 24.84 7.01
C GLY A 225 5.77 23.79 7.83
N LEU A 226 6.43 22.70 8.23
CA LEU A 226 5.83 21.63 9.06
C LEU A 226 5.70 22.07 10.53
N VAL A 227 6.65 22.87 11.03
CA VAL A 227 6.58 23.49 12.36
C VAL A 227 5.40 24.45 12.45
N ALA A 228 5.19 25.30 11.45
CA ALA A 228 4.04 26.20 11.40
C ALA A 228 2.71 25.42 11.37
N ALA A 229 2.62 24.34 10.60
CA ALA A 229 1.43 23.48 10.57
C ALA A 229 1.15 22.84 11.93
N ARG A 230 2.19 22.32 12.62
CA ARG A 230 2.06 21.76 13.98
C ARG A 230 1.66 22.82 15.01
N GLN A 231 2.18 24.04 14.92
CA GLN A 231 1.80 25.15 15.80
C GLN A 231 0.31 25.51 15.64
N ILE A 232 -0.18 25.59 14.41
CA ILE A 232 -1.61 25.85 14.12
C ILE A 232 -2.49 24.72 14.65
N GLU A 233 -2.07 23.46 14.46
CA GLU A 233 -2.80 22.30 14.97
C GLU A 233 -2.87 22.31 16.50
N MET A 234 -1.76 22.60 17.17
CA MET A 234 -1.70 22.68 18.64
C MET A 234 -2.56 23.81 19.18
N GLN A 235 -2.53 24.99 18.55
CA GLN A 235 -3.43 26.09 18.88
C GLN A 235 -4.90 25.67 18.74
N SER A 236 -5.26 25.05 17.61
CA SER A 236 -6.63 24.58 17.34
C SER A 236 -7.06 23.48 18.32
N ALA A 237 -6.13 22.65 18.81
CA ALA A 237 -6.41 21.63 19.82
C ALA A 237 -6.73 22.27 21.19
N VAL A 238 -5.93 23.25 21.62
CA VAL A 238 -6.17 24.01 22.87
C VAL A 238 -7.50 24.76 22.80
N GLU A 239 -7.79 25.44 21.69
CA GLU A 239 -9.06 26.14 21.50
C GLU A 239 -10.26 25.19 21.55
N ARG A 240 -10.16 24.01 20.93
CA ARG A 240 -11.22 22.97 21.01
C ARG A 240 -11.42 22.44 22.42
N ASP A 241 -10.35 22.19 23.17
CA ASP A 241 -10.44 21.72 24.55
C ASP A 241 -11.12 22.76 25.45
N ILE A 242 -10.74 24.04 25.34
CA ILE A 242 -11.36 25.12 26.10
C ILE A 242 -12.83 25.30 25.72
N ASN A 243 -13.15 25.29 24.42
CA ASN A 243 -14.55 25.33 23.95
C ASN A 243 -15.37 24.17 24.56
N ALA A 244 -14.82 22.96 24.60
CA ALA A 244 -15.49 21.80 25.19
C ALA A 244 -15.66 21.92 26.71
N LYS A 245 -14.67 22.48 27.42
CA LYS A 245 -14.77 22.76 28.87
C LYS A 245 -15.89 23.75 29.17
N VAL A 246 -15.93 24.87 28.45
CA VAL A 246 -16.99 25.87 28.60
C VAL A 246 -18.35 25.29 28.24
N ALA A 247 -18.44 24.53 27.13
CA ALA A 247 -19.69 23.90 26.72
C ALA A 247 -20.25 22.96 27.80
N ARG A 248 -19.41 22.11 28.42
CA ARG A 248 -19.84 21.21 29.51
C ARG A 248 -20.42 21.93 30.73
N VAL A 249 -19.97 23.16 30.99
CA VAL A 249 -20.48 23.98 32.11
C VAL A 249 -21.80 24.67 31.75
N LEU A 250 -21.93 25.13 30.50
CA LEU A 250 -23.10 25.89 30.04
C LEU A 250 -24.26 25.01 29.56
N GLU A 251 -23.99 23.81 29.05
CA GLU A 251 -24.99 22.91 28.46
C GLU A 251 -26.12 22.50 29.42
N PRO A 252 -25.88 22.20 30.72
CA PRO A 252 -26.96 21.91 31.66
C PRO A 252 -27.89 23.11 31.94
N ILE A 253 -27.41 24.34 31.74
CA ILE A 253 -28.14 25.58 32.05
C ILE A 253 -28.90 26.08 30.82
N LEU A 254 -28.27 26.03 29.65
CA LEU A 254 -28.74 26.66 28.42
C LEU A 254 -29.25 25.65 27.37
N GLY A 255 -28.90 24.37 27.52
CA GLY A 255 -29.15 23.34 26.51
C GLY A 255 -28.12 23.35 25.37
N PRO A 256 -28.08 22.28 24.54
CA PRO A 256 -27.06 22.10 23.50
C PRO A 256 -27.10 23.15 22.38
N ASP A 257 -28.28 23.74 22.12
CA ASP A 257 -28.49 24.77 21.10
C ASP A 257 -28.61 26.20 21.69
N GLY A 258 -28.42 26.35 23.01
CA GLY A 258 -28.65 27.61 23.72
C GLY A 258 -27.46 28.57 23.75
N PHE A 259 -26.29 28.16 23.26
CA PHE A 259 -25.08 28.97 23.31
C PHE A 259 -24.11 28.63 22.16
N VAL A 260 -23.23 29.58 21.84
CA VAL A 260 -22.09 29.37 20.93
C VAL A 260 -20.85 29.95 21.60
N VAL A 261 -19.81 29.14 21.73
CA VAL A 261 -18.53 29.56 22.31
C VAL A 261 -17.48 29.60 21.21
N ARG A 262 -16.72 30.69 21.17
CA ARG A 262 -15.52 30.83 20.35
C ARG A 262 -14.36 31.24 21.23
N THR A 263 -13.31 30.44 21.19
CA THR A 263 -12.08 30.68 21.91
C THR A 263 -10.95 30.92 20.92
N THR A 264 -10.12 31.91 21.21
CA THR A 264 -8.84 32.14 20.54
C THR A 264 -7.74 32.08 21.59
N ALA A 265 -6.73 31.24 21.36
CA ALA A 265 -5.59 31.10 22.26
C ALA A 265 -4.31 31.53 21.56
N ILE A 266 -3.56 32.44 22.19
CA ILE A 266 -2.20 32.79 21.75
C ILE A 266 -1.24 31.94 22.57
N LEU A 267 -0.51 31.05 21.92
CA LEU A 267 0.47 30.18 22.54
C LEU A 267 1.89 30.72 22.33
N ASP A 268 2.74 30.53 23.33
CA ASP A 268 4.18 30.77 23.23
C ASP A 268 4.90 29.47 22.88
N PHE A 269 5.58 29.46 21.73
CA PHE A 269 6.34 28.33 21.22
C PHE A 269 7.86 28.52 21.38
N GLN A 270 8.30 29.53 22.14
CA GLN A 270 9.72 29.74 22.40
C GLN A 270 10.29 28.60 23.24
N ARG A 271 11.39 28.01 22.77
CA ARG A 271 12.19 27.06 23.54
C ARG A 271 13.25 27.82 24.31
N ILE A 272 12.99 28.11 25.58
CA ILE A 272 13.95 28.81 26.43
C ILE A 272 14.72 27.78 27.25
N LYS A 273 16.03 27.71 27.02
CA LYS A 273 16.98 26.95 27.86
C LYS A 273 17.83 27.94 28.64
N ARG A 274 17.61 28.04 29.95
CA ARG A 274 18.35 28.95 30.84
C ARG A 274 19.33 28.12 31.67
N HIS A 275 20.62 28.41 31.50
CA HIS A 275 21.69 27.89 32.36
C HIS A 275 22.08 28.97 33.36
N GLU A 276 21.83 28.70 34.63
CA GLU A 276 22.20 29.58 35.73
C GLU A 276 23.24 28.87 36.59
N ARG A 277 24.39 29.54 36.79
CA ARG A 277 25.47 29.09 37.67
C ARG A 277 25.59 30.09 38.80
N GLN A 278 25.20 29.68 40.00
CA GLN A 278 25.29 30.53 41.18
C GLN A 278 26.45 30.04 42.07
N TYR A 279 27.35 30.96 42.39
CA TYR A 279 28.45 30.74 43.31
C TYR A 279 28.05 31.24 44.69
N ASP A 280 28.25 30.42 45.72
CA ASP A 280 28.09 30.85 47.11
C ASP A 280 29.42 31.43 47.62
N PRO A 281 29.53 32.76 47.83
CA PRO A 281 30.78 33.41 48.22
C PRO A 281 31.30 32.97 49.60
N ASP A 282 30.42 32.47 50.48
CA ASP A 282 30.78 32.10 51.85
C ASP A 282 31.21 30.63 51.97
N SER A 283 31.02 29.84 50.92
CA SER A 283 31.31 28.39 50.88
C SER A 283 32.75 28.03 50.50
N GLY A 284 33.64 29.02 50.35
CA GLY A 284 35.00 28.80 49.87
C GLY A 284 35.82 27.89 50.78
N VAL A 285 36.15 26.69 50.31
CA VAL A 285 37.04 25.74 51.00
C VAL A 285 38.43 25.81 50.37
N LEU A 286 39.47 25.94 51.20
CA LEU A 286 40.86 25.93 50.75
C LEU A 286 41.23 24.51 50.28
N VAL A 287 41.60 24.37 49.00
CA VAL A 287 41.95 23.08 48.38
C VAL A 287 43.45 22.88 48.33
N SER A 288 44.21 23.92 47.98
CA SER A 288 45.66 23.86 48.04
C SER A 288 46.25 25.21 48.44
N GLU A 289 47.29 25.15 49.25
CA GLU A 289 48.07 26.31 49.67
C GLU A 289 49.55 26.01 49.45
N GLN A 290 50.22 26.84 48.65
CA GLN A 290 51.65 26.81 48.46
C GLN A 290 52.25 28.07 49.07
N LYS A 291 53.07 27.89 50.12
CA LYS A 291 53.74 28.98 50.83
C LYS A 291 55.24 28.85 50.71
N ARG A 292 55.86 29.70 49.89
CA ARG A 292 57.31 29.78 49.73
C ARG A 292 57.84 30.96 50.55
N LYS A 293 58.56 30.64 51.62
CA LYS A 293 59.29 31.65 52.42
C LYS A 293 60.77 31.58 52.05
N GLU A 294 61.29 32.66 51.49
CA GLU A 294 62.71 32.84 51.22
C GLU A 294 63.27 33.86 52.20
N LYS A 295 64.25 33.44 52.99
CA LYS A 295 64.98 34.34 53.90
C LYS A 295 66.42 34.43 53.43
N THR A 296 66.77 35.54 52.82
CA THR A 296 68.15 35.83 52.43
C THR A 296 68.78 36.65 53.54
N ARG A 297 69.65 35.99 54.33
CA ARG A 297 70.51 36.67 55.30
C ARG A 297 71.89 36.79 54.70
N ARG A 298 72.22 37.97 54.15
CA ARG A 298 73.59 38.22 53.70
C ARG A 298 74.45 38.50 54.92
N GLY A 299 75.20 37.50 55.38
CA GLY A 299 76.17 37.68 56.47
C GLY A 299 77.24 38.68 56.07
N ALA A 300 77.46 39.70 56.90
CA ALA A 300 78.59 40.62 56.78
C ALA A 300 79.89 39.89 57.19
N ALA A 301 80.43 39.06 56.30
CA ALA A 301 81.71 38.38 56.53
C ALA A 301 82.42 38.09 55.21
N GLY A 302 82.83 39.15 54.52
CA GLY A 302 83.96 39.12 53.61
C GLY A 302 84.92 40.23 54.05
N ALA A 303 86.09 39.86 54.56
CA ALA A 303 87.08 40.80 55.06
C ALA A 303 87.43 41.85 53.98
N ARG A 304 87.07 43.11 54.21
CA ARG A 304 87.50 44.25 53.39
C ARG A 304 88.50 45.08 54.20
N GLY A 305 89.74 44.59 54.28
CA GLY A 305 90.88 45.45 54.58
C GLY A 305 91.36 46.10 53.29
N VAL A 306 91.67 47.39 53.31
CA VAL A 306 92.31 48.08 52.18
C VAL A 306 93.68 47.43 51.97
N PRO A 307 94.00 46.84 50.80
CA PRO A 307 95.31 46.24 50.58
C PRO A 307 96.37 47.34 50.51
N GLY A 308 97.29 47.39 51.48
CA GLY A 308 98.36 48.37 51.52
C GLY A 308 99.01 48.50 52.89
N THR A 309 100.22 49.02 52.94
CA THR A 309 101.07 49.12 54.13
C THR A 309 100.54 50.06 55.22
N GLY A 310 99.51 50.86 54.93
CA GLY A 310 98.92 51.83 55.88
C GLY A 310 98.16 51.22 57.07
N SER A 311 97.76 49.95 57.00
CA SER A 311 97.05 49.24 58.08
C SER A 311 97.95 48.59 59.13
N ASN A 312 99.28 48.60 58.95
CA ASN A 312 100.27 48.00 59.87
C ASN A 312 101.16 49.02 60.60
N LEU A 313 100.86 50.33 60.53
CA LEU A 313 101.53 51.31 61.38
C LEU A 313 100.80 51.45 62.73
N PRO A 314 101.53 51.39 63.87
CA PRO A 314 100.92 51.61 65.18
C PRO A 314 100.44 53.06 65.30
N GLY A 315 99.12 53.26 65.20
CA GLY A 315 98.47 54.58 65.21
C GLY A 315 97.59 54.90 64.00
N GLY A 316 97.54 54.03 62.98
CA GLY A 316 96.62 54.18 61.85
C GLY A 316 95.17 53.89 62.23
N ALA A 317 94.32 54.91 62.25
CA ALA A 317 92.87 54.76 62.41
C ALA A 317 92.25 54.15 61.13
N GLY A 318 92.32 52.83 60.99
CA GLY A 318 91.53 52.08 60.03
C GLY A 318 90.09 51.99 60.51
N GLY A 319 89.26 52.95 60.13
CA GLY A 319 87.83 52.96 60.45
C GLY A 319 87.12 51.72 59.89
N ALA A 320 86.67 50.84 60.78
CA ALA A 320 85.74 49.77 60.43
C ALA A 320 84.35 50.40 60.21
N ALA A 321 83.92 50.53 58.97
CA ALA A 321 82.52 50.82 58.67
C ALA A 321 81.67 49.61 59.09
N ALA A 322 80.67 49.83 59.94
CA ALA A 322 79.68 48.82 60.29
C ALA A 322 78.94 48.40 59.01
N GLY A 323 79.13 47.14 58.58
CA GLY A 323 78.34 46.58 57.50
C GLY A 323 76.92 46.34 57.99
N GLU A 324 75.95 47.08 57.44
CA GLU A 324 74.55 46.76 57.64
C GLU A 324 74.26 45.34 57.13
N SER A 325 73.72 44.51 58.02
CA SER A 325 73.21 43.20 57.62
C SER A 325 71.91 43.40 56.86
N GLU A 326 71.96 43.26 55.54
CA GLU A 326 70.76 43.25 54.72
C GLU A 326 70.07 41.90 54.87
N GLN A 327 68.93 41.91 55.57
CA GLN A 327 68.02 40.78 55.69
C GLN A 327 66.81 41.05 54.80
N SER A 328 66.61 40.20 53.79
CA SER A 328 65.43 40.22 52.94
C SER A 328 64.61 38.96 53.21
N ASP A 329 63.39 39.17 53.71
CA ASP A 329 62.40 38.11 53.89
C ASP A 329 61.36 38.28 52.75
N SER A 330 61.27 37.32 51.85
CA SER A 330 60.24 37.25 50.82
C SER A 330 59.28 36.10 51.14
N VAL A 331 57.98 36.38 51.14
CA VAL A 331 56.94 35.38 51.35
C VAL A 331 56.02 35.41 50.15
N ASP A 332 56.04 34.33 49.38
CA ASP A 332 55.13 34.09 48.27
C ASP A 332 54.10 33.05 48.72
N GLN A 333 52.81 33.39 48.61
CA GLN A 333 51.71 32.54 49.06
C GLN A 333 50.62 32.49 47.99
N THR A 334 50.38 31.29 47.46
CA THR A 334 49.29 31.01 46.54
C THR A 334 48.29 30.08 47.21
N SER A 335 47.04 30.52 47.33
CA SER A 335 45.94 29.76 47.94
C SER A 335 44.84 29.56 46.91
N ASN A 336 44.48 28.31 46.62
CA ASN A 336 43.41 27.95 45.71
C ASN A 336 42.18 27.53 46.52
N PHE A 337 41.03 28.12 46.18
CA PHE A 337 39.75 27.85 46.83
C PHE A 337 38.80 27.18 45.84
N GLU A 338 38.03 26.21 46.31
CA GLU A 338 36.84 25.72 45.62
C GLU A 338 35.60 26.30 46.30
N TYR A 339 34.68 26.82 45.49
CA TYR A 339 33.40 27.35 45.94
C TYR A 339 32.30 26.36 45.57
N SER A 340 31.27 26.29 46.40
CA SER A 340 30.04 25.59 46.04
C SER A 340 29.41 26.25 44.81
N VAL A 341 29.11 25.42 43.81
CA VAL A 341 28.44 25.84 42.57
C VAL A 341 27.09 25.15 42.52
N VAL A 342 26.02 25.94 42.47
CA VAL A 342 24.69 25.43 42.15
C VAL A 342 24.44 25.66 40.67
N GLU A 343 24.41 24.58 39.91
CA GLU A 343 24.03 24.62 38.50
C GLU A 343 22.53 24.34 38.35
N LYS A 344 21.79 25.31 37.82
CA LYS A 344 20.37 25.18 37.52
C LYS A 344 20.17 25.26 36.02
N THR A 345 19.69 24.16 35.43
CA THR A 345 19.21 24.16 34.05
C THR A 345 17.70 24.21 34.08
N VAL A 346 17.12 25.31 33.59
CA VAL A 346 15.67 25.46 33.42
C VAL A 346 15.35 25.29 31.94
N GLU A 347 14.60 24.24 31.62
CA GLU A 347 14.01 24.05 30.29
C GLU A 347 12.52 24.38 30.39
N GLU A 348 12.11 25.47 29.72
CA GLU A 348 10.70 25.88 29.70
C GLU A 348 9.97 25.07 28.59
N PRO A 349 8.82 24.44 28.91
CA PRO A 349 8.05 23.69 27.93
C PRO A 349 7.43 24.64 26.90
N GLN A 350 7.36 24.19 25.65
CA GLN A 350 6.70 24.93 24.58
C GLN A 350 5.18 24.78 24.67
N GLY A 351 4.44 25.77 24.15
CA GLY A 351 2.97 25.73 24.08
C GLY A 351 2.28 26.30 25.32
N ARG A 352 2.95 27.13 26.13
CA ARG A 352 2.31 27.85 27.23
C ARG A 352 1.29 28.84 26.67
N ILE A 353 0.12 28.95 27.29
CA ILE A 353 -0.88 29.96 26.93
C ILE A 353 -0.34 31.32 27.35
N ARG A 354 -0.13 32.21 26.38
CA ARG A 354 0.27 33.61 26.61
C ARG A 354 -0.93 34.52 26.80
N ARG A 355 -2.04 34.25 26.10
CA ARG A 355 -3.28 35.01 26.23
C ARG A 355 -4.46 34.17 25.75
N LEU A 356 -5.57 34.26 26.47
CA LEU A 356 -6.83 33.63 26.10
C LEU A 356 -7.91 34.68 25.84
N SER A 357 -8.69 34.50 24.77
CA SER A 357 -9.86 35.33 24.50
C SER A 357 -11.05 34.43 24.22
N VAL A 358 -12.08 34.52 25.08
CA VAL A 358 -13.28 33.69 24.99
C VAL A 358 -14.49 34.60 24.76
N ALA A 359 -15.19 34.37 23.66
CA ALA A 359 -16.46 34.99 23.35
C ALA A 359 -17.57 33.94 23.48
N VAL A 360 -18.56 34.23 24.33
CA VAL A 360 -19.74 33.39 24.53
C VAL A 360 -20.95 34.15 24.07
N LEU A 361 -21.65 33.61 23.08
CA LEU A 361 -22.94 34.10 22.64
C LEU A 361 -24.03 33.23 23.24
N VAL A 362 -24.97 33.85 23.93
CA VAL A 362 -26.09 33.16 24.58
C VAL A 362 -27.38 33.49 23.84
N ASN A 363 -28.22 32.47 23.62
CA ASN A 363 -29.52 32.68 22.98
C ASN A 363 -30.45 33.50 23.89
N GLU A 364 -31.66 33.80 23.45
CA GLU A 364 -32.71 34.32 24.31
C GLU A 364 -33.46 33.19 25.03
N LYS A 365 -34.25 33.52 26.05
CA LYS A 365 -35.09 32.53 26.75
C LYS A 365 -36.40 32.35 25.99
N PRO A 366 -36.97 31.14 25.88
CA PRO A 366 -38.36 31.00 25.48
C PRO A 366 -39.26 31.66 26.54
N SER A 367 -40.17 32.55 26.12
CA SER A 367 -41.15 33.19 26.99
C SER A 367 -42.04 32.15 27.68
N SER A 368 -42.41 32.37 28.94
CA SER A 368 -43.23 31.43 29.71
C SER A 368 -44.71 31.38 29.27
N ASP A 369 -45.12 32.20 28.30
CA ASP A 369 -46.52 32.32 27.83
C ASP A 369 -46.98 31.24 26.84
N GLY A 370 -46.29 30.10 26.79
CA GLY A 370 -46.88 28.84 26.30
C GLY A 370 -46.89 28.59 24.78
N ASP A 371 -46.50 29.55 23.94
CA ASP A 371 -46.46 29.35 22.47
C ASP A 371 -45.05 29.14 21.89
N GLY A 372 -44.00 29.19 22.73
CA GLY A 372 -42.61 28.87 22.37
C GLY A 372 -41.98 29.73 21.25
N ALA A 373 -42.72 30.70 20.70
CA ALA A 373 -42.33 31.53 19.56
C ALA A 373 -41.91 32.95 19.95
N THR A 374 -42.24 33.41 21.15
CA THR A 374 -41.77 34.68 21.72
C THR A 374 -40.53 34.42 22.58
N THR A 375 -39.44 35.12 22.26
CA THR A 375 -38.21 35.10 23.05
C THR A 375 -38.12 36.32 23.95
N GLU A 376 -37.60 36.13 25.16
CA GLU A 376 -37.36 37.20 26.13
C GLU A 376 -35.87 37.42 26.37
N PRO A 377 -35.42 38.69 26.51
CA PRO A 377 -34.05 39.00 26.83
C PRO A 377 -33.68 38.42 28.21
N ARG A 378 -32.44 37.94 28.38
CA ARG A 378 -31.96 37.48 29.69
C ARG A 378 -31.65 38.71 30.56
N SER A 379 -31.84 38.58 31.86
CA SER A 379 -31.47 39.63 32.81
C SER A 379 -29.96 39.80 32.87
N GLU A 380 -29.47 41.03 33.02
CA GLU A 380 -28.03 41.32 33.16
C GLU A 380 -27.36 40.52 34.29
N GLU A 381 -28.07 40.29 35.40
CA GLU A 381 -27.57 39.45 36.50
C GLU A 381 -27.30 38.00 36.10
N GLU A 382 -28.06 37.46 35.15
CA GLU A 382 -27.87 36.08 34.66
C GLU A 382 -26.67 36.01 33.71
N LEU A 383 -26.48 37.02 32.86
CA LEU A 383 -25.31 37.14 32.02
C LEU A 383 -24.03 37.27 32.85
N ALA A 384 -24.06 38.06 33.94
CA ALA A 384 -22.94 38.18 34.88
C ALA A 384 -22.59 36.83 35.55
N ARG A 385 -23.61 36.06 35.97
CA ARG A 385 -23.39 34.71 36.53
C ARG A 385 -22.79 33.75 35.50
N ILE A 386 -23.25 33.81 34.25
CA ILE A 386 -22.68 33.01 33.15
C ILE A 386 -21.22 33.40 32.93
N GLU A 387 -20.90 34.69 32.92
CA GLU A 387 -19.52 35.17 32.77
C GLU A 387 -18.61 34.64 33.88
N GLU A 388 -19.05 34.66 35.13
CA GLU A 388 -18.30 34.12 36.27
C GLU A 388 -18.04 32.61 36.14
N LEU A 389 -19.05 31.84 35.72
CA LEU A 389 -18.90 30.41 35.46
C LEU A 389 -17.91 30.12 34.32
N VAL A 390 -17.93 30.92 33.26
CA VAL A 390 -16.98 30.80 32.15
C VAL A 390 -15.56 31.12 32.63
N LYS A 391 -15.38 32.19 33.41
CA LYS A 391 -14.06 32.54 34.01
C LYS A 391 -13.52 31.42 34.90
N ALA A 392 -14.37 30.80 35.72
CA ALA A 392 -14.00 29.67 36.55
C ALA A 392 -13.62 28.42 35.71
N ALA A 393 -14.36 28.15 34.62
CA ALA A 393 -14.13 26.98 33.77
C ALA A 393 -12.80 27.02 32.99
N ILE A 394 -12.32 28.23 32.64
CA ILE A 394 -11.09 28.43 31.85
C ILE A 394 -9.85 28.74 32.68
N SER A 395 -9.98 28.79 34.02
CA SER A 395 -8.92 29.30 34.91
C SER A 395 -8.43 30.68 34.45
N PHE A 396 -9.36 31.63 34.41
CA PHE A 396 -9.11 33.01 34.01
C PHE A 396 -7.97 33.63 34.83
N ASP A 397 -7.05 34.29 34.13
CA ASP A 397 -5.89 34.95 34.71
C ASP A 397 -5.77 36.39 34.17
N GLU A 398 -5.89 37.36 35.07
CA GLU A 398 -5.79 38.79 34.75
C GLU A 398 -4.35 39.22 34.46
N GLU A 399 -3.36 38.61 35.12
CA GLU A 399 -1.94 38.89 34.88
C GLU A 399 -1.49 38.38 33.50
N ARG A 400 -2.11 37.30 33.02
CA ARG A 400 -1.94 36.80 31.64
C ARG A 400 -2.58 37.69 30.58
N GLY A 401 -3.52 38.57 30.97
CA GLY A 401 -4.25 39.46 30.07
C GLY A 401 -5.39 38.74 29.32
N ASP A 402 -6.00 37.74 29.96
CA ASP A 402 -7.15 37.04 29.39
C ASP A 402 -8.38 37.94 29.29
N GLN A 403 -9.26 37.64 28.34
CA GLN A 403 -10.51 38.38 28.13
C GLN A 403 -11.67 37.41 27.93
N VAL A 404 -12.77 37.68 28.63
CA VAL A 404 -14.05 36.95 28.49
C VAL A 404 -15.13 37.97 28.17
N THR A 405 -15.92 37.69 27.13
CA THR A 405 -17.05 38.53 26.75
C THR A 405 -18.26 37.65 26.55
N VAL A 406 -19.35 37.99 27.23
CA VAL A 406 -20.64 37.29 27.13
C VAL A 406 -21.66 38.26 26.55
N GLU A 407 -22.19 37.92 25.40
CA GLU A 407 -23.20 38.70 24.69
C GLU A 407 -24.45 37.87 24.45
N GLN A 408 -25.58 38.54 24.28
CA GLN A 408 -26.84 37.89 23.96
C GLN A 408 -27.27 38.20 22.52
N ALA A 409 -27.74 37.19 21.78
CA ALA A 409 -28.40 37.38 20.49
C ALA A 409 -29.40 36.25 20.18
N PRO A 410 -30.48 36.52 19.43
CA PRO A 410 -31.46 35.50 19.05
C PRO A 410 -30.90 34.52 18.01
N PHE A 411 -31.07 33.21 18.26
CA PHE A 411 -30.59 32.16 17.35
C PHE A 411 -31.70 31.68 16.42
N VAL A 412 -31.32 31.36 15.17
CA VAL A 412 -32.24 30.76 14.19
C VAL A 412 -32.31 29.24 14.42
N PRO A 413 -33.49 28.64 14.69
CA PRO A 413 -33.61 27.21 14.91
C PRO A 413 -33.27 26.43 13.63
N LYS A 414 -32.38 25.44 13.74
CA LYS A 414 -32.02 24.57 12.61
C LYS A 414 -33.14 23.55 12.37
N PRO A 415 -33.55 23.32 11.10
CA PRO A 415 -34.57 22.31 10.80
C PRO A 415 -34.03 20.92 11.14
N LYS A 416 -34.78 20.16 11.96
CA LYS A 416 -34.46 18.76 12.27
C LYS A 416 -34.54 17.93 11.00
N VAL A 417 -33.39 17.48 10.48
CA VAL A 417 -33.31 16.57 9.34
C VAL A 417 -33.57 15.15 9.85
N GLU A 418 -34.79 14.64 9.64
CA GLU A 418 -35.06 13.21 9.89
C GLU A 418 -34.31 12.36 8.84
N PRO A 419 -33.59 11.30 9.26
CA PRO A 419 -32.86 10.46 8.32
C PRO A 419 -33.85 9.72 7.41
N SER A 420 -33.91 10.14 6.14
CA SER A 420 -34.75 9.49 5.14
C SER A 420 -34.31 8.03 4.97
N ARG A 421 -35.18 7.08 5.34
CA ARG A 421 -35.05 5.64 4.99
C ARG A 421 -35.11 5.51 3.47
N ARG A 422 -33.96 5.52 2.81
CA ARG A 422 -33.87 5.20 1.38
C ARG A 422 -34.07 3.70 1.18
N PHE A 423 -35.14 3.35 0.47
CA PHE A 423 -35.49 2.00 0.05
C PHE A 423 -34.43 1.41 -0.90
N ALA A 424 -33.92 0.21 -0.60
CA ALA A 424 -33.05 -0.56 -1.48
C ALA A 424 -33.89 -1.37 -2.51
N PRO A 425 -33.56 -1.37 -3.81
CA PRO A 425 -34.30 -2.13 -4.81
C PRO A 425 -33.98 -3.65 -4.78
N ARG A 426 -35.03 -4.46 -5.00
CA ARG A 426 -35.09 -5.92 -4.78
C ARG A 426 -34.36 -6.73 -5.87
N LYS A 427 -33.41 -7.60 -5.47
CA LYS A 427 -32.42 -8.34 -6.30
C LYS A 427 -32.92 -9.58 -7.09
N TRP A 428 -34.21 -9.71 -7.44
CA TRP A 428 -34.76 -11.01 -7.91
C TRP A 428 -35.00 -11.15 -9.42
N LEU A 429 -34.50 -10.23 -10.24
CA LEU A 429 -34.77 -10.21 -11.68
C LEU A 429 -33.91 -11.14 -12.60
N PRO A 430 -32.77 -11.75 -12.19
CA PRO A 430 -31.99 -12.58 -13.13
C PRO A 430 -32.36 -14.09 -13.18
N LEU A 431 -33.30 -14.58 -12.37
CA LEU A 431 -33.55 -16.04 -12.23
C LEU A 431 -34.47 -16.65 -13.32
N VAL A 432 -35.09 -15.83 -14.18
CA VAL A 432 -36.12 -16.27 -15.16
C VAL A 432 -35.54 -16.74 -16.51
N LYS A 433 -34.22 -16.61 -16.74
CA LYS A 433 -33.60 -16.92 -18.06
C LYS A 433 -33.30 -18.42 -18.29
N TYR A 434 -33.05 -19.18 -17.24
CA TYR A 434 -32.66 -20.59 -17.33
C TYR A 434 -33.77 -21.59 -17.73
N PRO A 435 -35.05 -21.44 -17.32
CA PRO A 435 -36.09 -22.39 -17.73
C PRO A 435 -36.44 -22.34 -19.22
N ALA A 436 -36.29 -21.19 -19.89
CA ALA A 436 -36.61 -21.04 -21.32
C ALA A 436 -35.68 -21.86 -22.24
N LEU A 437 -34.41 -22.04 -21.85
CA LEU A 437 -33.41 -22.76 -22.64
C LEU A 437 -33.65 -24.28 -22.61
N VAL A 438 -34.12 -24.81 -21.48
CA VAL A 438 -34.45 -26.24 -21.30
C VAL A 438 -35.63 -26.66 -22.18
N VAL A 439 -36.65 -25.79 -22.29
CA VAL A 439 -37.84 -26.05 -23.13
C VAL A 439 -37.49 -26.10 -24.62
N ALA A 440 -36.57 -25.23 -25.08
CA ALA A 440 -36.12 -25.22 -26.47
C ALA A 440 -35.36 -26.50 -26.85
N LEU A 441 -34.52 -27.02 -25.96
CA LEU A 441 -33.76 -28.26 -26.16
C LEU A 441 -34.67 -29.50 -26.23
N LEU A 442 -35.75 -29.50 -25.43
CA LEU A 442 -36.74 -30.57 -25.40
C LEU A 442 -37.56 -30.63 -26.70
N LEU A 443 -37.91 -29.47 -27.28
CA LEU A 443 -38.62 -29.40 -28.56
C LEU A 443 -37.79 -29.94 -29.74
N VAL A 444 -36.49 -29.66 -29.79
CA VAL A 444 -35.59 -30.20 -30.82
C VAL A 444 -35.51 -31.72 -30.73
N PHE A 445 -35.38 -32.26 -29.52
CA PHE A 445 -35.36 -33.71 -29.29
C PHE A 445 -36.67 -34.37 -29.75
N LEU A 446 -37.83 -33.79 -29.41
CA LEU A 446 -39.13 -34.38 -29.73
C LEU A 446 -39.45 -34.35 -31.23
N LEU A 447 -39.07 -33.28 -31.93
CA LEU A 447 -39.44 -33.05 -33.34
C LEU A 447 -38.48 -33.75 -34.32
N PHE A 448 -37.21 -33.96 -33.96
CA PHE A 448 -36.21 -34.58 -34.86
C PHE A 448 -35.83 -36.02 -34.49
N TYR A 449 -35.72 -36.35 -33.20
CA TYR A 449 -35.28 -37.69 -32.79
C TYR A 449 -36.38 -38.73 -33.00
N ARG A 450 -37.64 -38.39 -32.73
CA ARG A 450 -38.77 -39.34 -32.87
C ARG A 450 -39.05 -39.78 -34.31
N PRO A 451 -39.20 -38.90 -35.31
CA PRO A 451 -39.51 -39.36 -36.66
C PRO A 451 -38.33 -40.14 -37.27
N MET A 452 -37.10 -39.76 -36.95
CA MET A 452 -35.90 -40.45 -37.44
C MET A 452 -35.82 -41.89 -36.90
N VAL A 453 -36.05 -42.09 -35.60
CA VAL A 453 -36.06 -43.45 -35.01
C VAL A 453 -37.26 -44.27 -35.49
N ALA A 454 -38.42 -43.64 -35.72
CA ALA A 454 -39.59 -44.32 -36.28
C ALA A 454 -39.33 -44.79 -37.73
N THR A 455 -38.76 -43.95 -38.58
CA THR A 455 -38.43 -44.31 -39.96
C THR A 455 -37.33 -45.38 -40.05
N VAL A 456 -36.36 -45.35 -39.12
CA VAL A 456 -35.30 -46.37 -39.04
C VAL A 456 -35.86 -47.70 -38.52
N ARG A 457 -36.77 -47.67 -37.54
CA ARG A 457 -37.45 -48.88 -37.04
C ARG A 457 -38.38 -49.49 -38.08
N GLU A 458 -39.07 -48.68 -38.86
CA GLU A 458 -39.94 -49.15 -39.94
C GLU A 458 -39.11 -49.75 -41.08
N ALA A 459 -37.99 -49.11 -41.47
CA ALA A 459 -37.04 -49.67 -42.42
C ALA A 459 -36.41 -50.99 -41.92
N LEU A 460 -36.08 -51.10 -40.63
CA LEU A 460 -35.58 -52.33 -40.03
C LEU A 460 -36.67 -53.42 -39.91
N ARG A 461 -37.94 -53.06 -39.69
CA ARG A 461 -39.07 -54.00 -39.67
C ARG A 461 -39.47 -54.48 -41.06
N GLU A 462 -39.37 -53.63 -42.08
CA GLU A 462 -39.52 -54.04 -43.48
C GLU A 462 -38.36 -54.97 -43.89
N ALA A 463 -37.12 -54.65 -43.51
CA ALA A 463 -35.97 -55.53 -43.73
C ALA A 463 -36.09 -56.87 -42.97
N ALA A 464 -36.63 -56.85 -41.74
CA ALA A 464 -36.86 -58.08 -40.96
C ALA A 464 -38.04 -58.92 -41.46
N ARG A 465 -39.10 -58.30 -42.04
CA ARG A 465 -40.19 -59.03 -42.72
C ARG A 465 -39.75 -59.61 -44.07
N ALA A 466 -38.85 -58.93 -44.78
CA ALA A 466 -38.24 -59.44 -46.00
C ALA A 466 -37.23 -60.58 -45.73
N ALA A 467 -36.71 -60.69 -44.50
CA ALA A 467 -35.73 -61.69 -44.09
C ALA A 467 -36.32 -62.89 -43.29
N ALA A 468 -37.65 -62.98 -43.11
CA ALA A 468 -38.28 -64.13 -42.47
C ALA A 468 -38.56 -65.25 -43.50
N PRO A 469 -37.99 -66.47 -43.35
CA PRO A 469 -38.26 -67.58 -44.26
C PRO A 469 -39.63 -68.23 -43.99
N ALA A 470 -40.42 -68.45 -45.04
CA ALA A 470 -41.61 -69.31 -45.02
C ALA A 470 -41.18 -70.80 -45.11
N PRO A 471 -41.97 -71.76 -44.57
CA PRO A 471 -41.56 -73.16 -44.48
C PRO A 471 -41.54 -73.85 -45.85
N ALA A 472 -40.68 -74.87 -45.90
CA ALA A 472 -40.26 -75.66 -47.06
C ALA A 472 -41.40 -76.25 -47.90
N GLU A 473 -41.14 -76.44 -49.20
CA GLU A 473 -41.07 -77.77 -49.85
C GLU A 473 -40.22 -77.70 -51.14
N GLY A 474 -39.31 -78.68 -51.32
CA GLY A 474 -39.02 -79.26 -52.64
C GLY A 474 -37.71 -78.92 -53.37
N SER A 475 -36.77 -79.88 -53.34
CA SER A 475 -35.70 -80.18 -54.32
C SER A 475 -34.59 -79.14 -54.55
N ALA A 476 -33.38 -79.37 -53.99
CA ALA A 476 -32.31 -80.22 -54.50
C ALA A 476 -31.48 -79.58 -55.62
N SER A 477 -30.23 -79.20 -55.30
CA SER A 477 -29.00 -79.83 -55.83
C SER A 477 -27.79 -78.87 -55.80
N LEU A 478 -26.64 -79.42 -55.36
CA LEU A 478 -25.23 -79.05 -55.62
C LEU A 478 -24.52 -78.05 -54.69
N GLU A 479 -23.97 -78.63 -53.61
CA GLU A 479 -22.55 -78.67 -53.21
C GLU A 479 -21.57 -77.52 -53.56
N ALA A 480 -21.11 -76.85 -52.48
CA ALA A 480 -19.72 -76.54 -52.07
C ALA A 480 -18.86 -75.47 -52.81
N PRO A 481 -17.87 -74.82 -52.15
CA PRO A 481 -17.70 -74.51 -50.71
C PRO A 481 -17.29 -73.05 -50.39
N LEU A 482 -17.48 -72.69 -49.12
CA LEU A 482 -16.75 -71.73 -48.25
C LEU A 482 -15.74 -70.74 -48.89
N GLN A 483 -16.05 -69.44 -48.80
CA GLN A 483 -15.05 -68.38 -48.63
C GLN A 483 -15.41 -67.50 -47.43
N ILE A 484 -14.59 -67.61 -46.39
CA ILE A 484 -14.59 -66.79 -45.18
C ILE A 484 -13.92 -65.45 -45.55
N GLY A 485 -14.69 -64.38 -45.56
CA GLY A 485 -14.19 -63.00 -45.55
C GLY A 485 -13.82 -62.57 -44.11
N PRO A 486 -12.85 -61.66 -43.93
CA PRO A 486 -12.08 -61.54 -42.69
C PRO A 486 -12.89 -60.99 -41.51
N PRO A 487 -12.67 -61.46 -40.26
CA PRO A 487 -13.33 -60.91 -39.09
C PRO A 487 -12.82 -59.49 -38.79
N SER A 488 -13.75 -58.64 -38.35
CA SER A 488 -13.48 -57.28 -37.91
C SER A 488 -12.52 -57.26 -36.72
N ARG A 489 -11.67 -56.22 -36.67
CA ARG A 489 -10.64 -55.97 -35.65
C ARG A 489 -11.17 -55.96 -34.19
N VAL A 490 -12.48 -55.83 -34.02
CA VAL A 490 -13.17 -55.80 -32.72
C VAL A 490 -13.39 -57.21 -32.16
N GLU A 491 -13.60 -58.21 -32.99
CA GLU A 491 -13.80 -59.61 -32.56
C GLU A 491 -12.49 -60.27 -32.12
N ILE A 492 -11.38 -59.93 -32.78
CA ILE A 492 -10.02 -60.39 -32.43
C ILE A 492 -9.61 -59.88 -31.06
N LEU A 493 -9.89 -58.60 -30.77
CA LEU A 493 -9.64 -58.00 -29.45
C LEU A 493 -10.49 -58.68 -28.37
N ARG A 494 -11.76 -58.96 -28.66
CA ARG A 494 -12.65 -59.61 -27.68
C ARG A 494 -12.21 -61.03 -27.33
N GLN A 495 -11.74 -61.79 -28.32
CA GLN A 495 -11.21 -63.14 -28.10
C GLN A 495 -9.83 -63.10 -27.41
N SER A 496 -8.97 -62.12 -27.70
CA SER A 496 -7.68 -61.97 -27.01
C SER A 496 -7.85 -61.53 -25.55
N PHE A 497 -8.84 -60.69 -25.23
CA PHE A 497 -9.18 -60.33 -23.84
C PHE A 497 -9.70 -61.53 -23.04
N HIS A 498 -10.44 -62.44 -23.68
CA HIS A 498 -10.98 -63.61 -22.99
C HIS A 498 -9.91 -64.70 -22.74
N LYS A 499 -8.92 -64.86 -23.62
CA LYS A 499 -7.76 -65.74 -23.40
C LYS A 499 -6.74 -65.14 -22.42
N ALA A 500 -6.43 -63.85 -22.53
CA ALA A 500 -5.46 -63.19 -21.64
C ALA A 500 -5.93 -63.14 -20.18
N ALA A 501 -7.24 -63.07 -19.93
CA ALA A 501 -7.80 -63.11 -18.58
C ALA A 501 -7.70 -64.50 -17.89
N LEU A 502 -7.41 -65.56 -18.64
CA LEU A 502 -7.33 -66.93 -18.11
C LEU A 502 -5.89 -67.45 -17.99
N GLU A 503 -4.94 -66.93 -18.78
CA GLU A 503 -3.55 -67.44 -18.79
C GLU A 503 -2.56 -66.62 -17.94
N GLU A 504 -2.75 -65.30 -17.77
CA GLU A 504 -1.82 -64.45 -16.98
C GLU A 504 -2.55 -63.42 -16.09
N PRO A 505 -3.04 -63.81 -14.90
CA PRO A 505 -3.76 -62.91 -14.00
C PRO A 505 -2.88 -61.78 -13.41
N GLU A 506 -1.55 -61.97 -13.35
CA GLU A 506 -0.64 -61.00 -12.73
C GLU A 506 -0.35 -59.78 -13.62
N GLY A 507 -0.30 -59.95 -14.95
CA GLY A 507 -0.08 -58.86 -15.91
C GLY A 507 -1.29 -57.93 -16.04
N MET A 508 -2.51 -58.47 -15.90
CA MET A 508 -3.75 -57.68 -15.93
C MET A 508 -3.93 -56.83 -14.66
N ALA A 509 -3.45 -57.33 -13.52
CA ALA A 509 -3.45 -56.58 -12.26
C ALA A 509 -2.51 -55.37 -12.31
N GLN A 510 -1.36 -55.46 -12.98
CA GLN A 510 -0.45 -54.31 -13.14
C GLN A 510 -1.03 -53.23 -14.07
N THR A 511 -1.67 -53.61 -15.17
CA THR A 511 -2.30 -52.66 -16.10
C THR A 511 -3.52 -51.97 -15.50
N LEU A 512 -4.35 -52.70 -14.74
CA LEU A 512 -5.45 -52.09 -13.98
C LEU A 512 -4.93 -51.17 -12.85
N ARG A 513 -3.79 -51.50 -12.23
CA ARG A 513 -3.19 -50.67 -11.17
C ARG A 513 -2.64 -49.35 -11.71
N VAL A 514 -2.06 -49.34 -12.91
CA VAL A 514 -1.60 -48.12 -13.59
C VAL A 514 -2.79 -47.22 -13.94
N TRP A 515 -3.86 -47.79 -14.49
CA TRP A 515 -5.08 -47.05 -14.83
C TRP A 515 -5.82 -46.51 -13.59
N LEU A 516 -5.83 -47.25 -12.48
CA LEU A 516 -6.47 -46.78 -11.25
C LEU A 516 -5.66 -45.65 -10.59
N HIS A 517 -4.34 -45.63 -10.74
CA HIS A 517 -3.46 -44.60 -10.16
C HIS A 517 -3.46 -43.29 -10.96
N GLU A 518 -3.78 -43.33 -12.26
CA GLU A 518 -3.88 -42.15 -13.13
C GLU A 518 -5.20 -41.37 -12.92
N SER A 519 -6.24 -42.02 -12.36
CA SER A 519 -7.53 -41.38 -12.06
C SER A 519 -7.61 -40.62 -10.71
N LYS A 520 -6.54 -40.65 -9.90
CA LYS A 520 -6.48 -39.99 -8.58
C LYS A 520 -5.67 -38.69 -8.53
N GLY A 521 -5.27 -38.16 -9.69
CA GLY A 521 -4.45 -36.94 -9.81
C GLY A 521 -5.20 -35.67 -10.24
N GLN A 522 -6.53 -35.70 -10.31
CA GLN A 522 -7.36 -34.52 -10.59
C GLN A 522 -8.59 -34.53 -9.69
N ASP A 523 -8.41 -33.98 -8.48
CA ASP A 523 -9.35 -33.07 -7.80
C ASP A 523 -8.67 -32.46 -6.58
#